data_AF-A0A946KTE2-F1
#
_entry.id   AF-A0A946KTE2-F1
#
_cell.length_a   1.000
_cell.length_b   1.000
_cell.length_c   1.000
_cell.angle_alpha   90.00
_cell.angle_beta   90.00
_cell.angle_gamma   90.00
#
_symmetry.space_group_name_H-M   'P 1'
#
loop_
_entity.id
_entity.type
_entity.pdbx_description
1 polymer ?
#
loop_
_entity_poly.entity_id
_entity_poly.type
_entity_poly.pdbx_seq_one_letter_code
_entity_poly.pdbx_strand_id
1 'polypeptide(L)' 'LHPGDLQIFRGRNSVHRVTRVGVESTTRNTAVFAYTEEAGVIGRLERTYQLFGRVLPAHQEAERQRVRSDGLKD' A
#
# COMPACT_ATOMS: atom_id res chain seq x y z
N LEU A 1 1.85 6.56 -20.81
CA LEU A 1 0.76 5.67 -20.36
C LEU A 1 -0.54 6.29 -20.80
N HIS A 2 -1.37 5.51 -21.49
CA HIS A 2 -2.72 5.87 -21.89
C HIS A 2 -3.72 5.22 -20.92
N PRO A 3 -4.96 5.74 -20.83
CA PRO A 3 -6.03 5.05 -20.13
C PRO A 3 -6.18 3.60 -20.64
N GLY A 4 -6.12 2.64 -19.72
CA GLY A 4 -6.18 1.20 -20.05
C GLY A 4 -4.82 0.49 -20.02
N ASP A 5 -3.70 1.21 -20.03
CA ASP A 5 -2.38 0.58 -19.88
C ASP A 5 -2.25 -0.12 -18.52
N LEU A 6 -1.78 -1.38 -18.53
CA LEU A 6 -1.46 -2.15 -17.31
C LEU A 6 0.06 -2.21 -17.11
N GLN A 7 0.50 -1.86 -15.91
CA GLN A 7 1.89 -2.04 -15.49
C GLN A 7 1.97 -3.05 -14.34
N ILE A 8 2.88 -4.02 -14.47
CA ILE A 8 3.18 -5.00 -13.43
C ILE A 8 4.63 -4.77 -13.02
N PHE A 9 4.86 -4.63 -11.72
CA PHE A 9 6.20 -4.54 -11.14
C PHE A 9 6.32 -5.53 -10.00
N ARG A 10 7.53 -6.07 -9.81
CA ARG A 10 7.84 -6.87 -8.63
C ARG A 10 7.86 -5.96 -7.41
N GLY A 11 7.06 -6.28 -6.39
CA GLY A 11 6.84 -5.39 -5.23
C GLY A 11 8.12 -4.99 -4.51
N ARG A 12 8.61 -5.85 -3.60
CA ARG A 12 9.83 -5.54 -2.82
C ARG A 12 11.02 -5.31 -3.75
N ASN A 13 11.83 -4.32 -3.40
CA ASN A 13 13.06 -3.92 -4.12
C ASN A 13 12.83 -3.26 -5.49
N SER A 14 11.62 -2.74 -5.76
CA SER A 14 11.34 -1.91 -6.93
C SER A 14 11.04 -0.47 -6.52
N VAL A 15 11.76 0.48 -7.12
CA VAL A 15 11.52 1.91 -6.95
C VAL A 15 10.79 2.44 -8.17
N HIS A 16 9.66 3.10 -7.95
CA HIS A 16 8.88 3.76 -9.00
C HIS A 16 8.65 5.23 -8.64
N ARG A 17 8.56 6.08 -9.67
CA ARG A 17 8.35 7.52 -9.53
C ARG A 17 7.25 7.97 -10.49
N VAL A 18 6.36 8.83 -10.01
CA VAL A 18 5.40 9.55 -10.83
C VAL A 18 5.82 11.01 -11.00
N THR A 19 5.53 11.61 -12.16
CA THR A 19 5.66 13.05 -12.37
C THR A 19 4.48 13.80 -11.76
N ARG A 20 4.70 15.06 -11.37
CA ARG A 20 3.64 15.95 -10.90
C ARG A 20 2.57 16.12 -11.98
N VAL A 21 1.29 16.10 -11.60
CA VAL A 21 0.18 16.42 -12.50
C VAL A 21 0.10 17.94 -12.61
N GLY A 22 0.12 18.48 -13.82
CA GLY A 22 0.01 19.92 -14.06
C GLY A 22 -1.40 20.44 -13.79
N VAL A 23 -1.55 21.74 -13.52
CA VAL A 23 -2.85 22.36 -13.18
C VAL A 23 -3.85 22.22 -14.33
N GLU A 24 -3.40 22.40 -15.58
CA GLU A 24 -4.22 22.28 -16.79
C GLU A 24 -4.32 20.84 -17.32
N SER A 25 -3.76 19.84 -16.60
CA SER A 25 -3.78 18.45 -17.06
C SER A 25 -5.13 17.80 -16.79
N THR A 26 -5.58 16.93 -17.70
CA THR A 26 -6.71 16.03 -17.44
C THR A 26 -6.41 15.16 -16.20
N THR A 27 -7.44 14.90 -15.40
CA THR A 27 -7.35 14.07 -14.21
C THR A 27 -6.73 12.70 -14.51
N ARG A 28 -5.65 12.36 -13.78
CA ARG A 28 -4.98 11.07 -13.87
C ARG A 28 -5.51 10.12 -12.79
N ASN A 29 -6.48 9.30 -13.15
CA ASN A 29 -7.01 8.24 -12.28
C ASN A 29 -6.21 6.95 -12.46
N THR A 30 -5.90 6.27 -11.36
CA THR A 30 -5.16 4.99 -11.38
C THR A 30 -5.71 4.07 -10.31
N ALA A 31 -5.94 2.81 -10.67
CA ALA A 31 -6.21 1.75 -9.71
C ALA A 31 -4.91 0.98 -9.45
N VAL A 32 -4.56 0.81 -8.19
CA VAL A 32 -3.35 0.09 -7.78
C VAL A 32 -3.78 -1.14 -6.99
N PHE A 33 -3.41 -2.31 -7.50
CA PHE A 33 -3.59 -3.59 -6.83
C PHE A 33 -2.25 -4.09 -6.32
N ALA A 34 -2.24 -4.68 -5.12
CA ALA A 34 -1.09 -5.36 -4.57
C ALA A 34 -1.45 -6.82 -4.35
N TYR A 35 -0.59 -7.72 -4.81
CA TYR A 35 -0.73 -9.16 -4.65
C TYR A 35 0.47 -9.70 -3.88
N THR A 36 0.22 -10.74 -3.10
CA THR A 36 1.20 -11.49 -2.32
C THR A 36 0.86 -12.97 -2.44
N GLU A 37 1.88 -13.82 -2.42
CA GLU A 37 1.70 -15.27 -2.52
C GLU A 37 1.06 -15.85 -1.25
N GLU A 38 1.38 -15.26 -0.09
CA GLU A 38 0.82 -15.67 1.20
C GLU A 38 -0.61 -15.15 1.40
N ALA A 39 -1.52 -16.03 1.81
CA ALA A 39 -2.88 -15.66 2.13
C ALA A 39 -2.95 -14.84 3.43
N GLY A 40 -3.92 -13.91 3.51
CA GLY A 40 -4.22 -13.17 4.74
C GLY A 40 -3.21 -12.08 5.10
N VAL A 41 -2.24 -11.76 4.24
CA VAL A 41 -1.31 -10.66 4.48
C VAL A 41 -2.06 -9.33 4.46
N ILE A 42 -2.11 -8.68 5.62
CA ILE A 42 -2.63 -7.32 5.78
C ILE A 42 -1.45 -6.39 6.07
N GLY A 43 -1.47 -5.19 5.50
CA GLY A 43 -0.44 -4.16 5.73
C GLY A 43 -0.35 -3.72 7.20
N ARG A 44 0.79 -3.17 7.61
CA ARG A 44 0.97 -2.59 8.95
C ARG A 44 0.03 -1.39 9.11
N LEU A 45 -0.62 -1.28 10.27
CA LEU A 45 -1.61 -0.24 10.54
C LEU A 45 -1.03 1.16 10.34
N GLU A 46 0.11 1.42 10.98
CA GLU A 46 0.81 2.70 10.89
C GLU A 46 1.17 3.04 9.45
N ARG A 47 1.73 2.09 8.70
CA ARG A 47 2.18 2.33 7.32
C ARG A 47 0.99 2.59 6.39
N THR A 48 -0.10 1.86 6.54
CA THR A 48 -1.34 2.10 5.77
C THR A 48 -1.87 3.50 6.06
N TYR A 49 -1.88 3.94 7.33
CA TYR A 49 -2.31 5.29 7.68
C TYR A 49 -1.40 6.37 7.07
N GLN A 50 -0.08 6.22 7.16
CA GLN A 50 0.87 7.17 6.55
C GLN A 50 0.68 7.32 5.04
N LEU A 51 0.39 6.22 4.33
CA LEU A 51 0.24 6.22 2.87
C LEU A 51 -1.12 6.74 2.40
N PHE A 52 -2.19 6.43 3.12
CA PHE A 52 -3.56 6.67 2.65
C PHE A 52 -4.35 7.66 3.50
N GLY A 53 -3.82 8.10 4.64
CA GLY A 53 -4.49 8.96 5.62
C GLY A 53 -5.67 8.30 6.34
N ARG A 54 -5.91 7.01 6.11
CA ARG A 54 -7.03 6.24 6.67
C ARG A 54 -6.70 4.75 6.74
N VAL A 55 -7.44 4.04 7.58
CA VAL A 55 -7.32 2.59 7.79
C VAL A 55 -8.71 1.96 7.86
N LEU A 56 -8.76 0.63 7.72
CA LEU A 56 -9.98 -0.18 7.88
C LEU A 56 -9.91 -0.99 9.17
N PRO A 57 -11.06 -1.44 9.73
CA PRO A 57 -11.09 -2.29 10.93
C PRO A 57 -10.20 -3.53 10.82
N ALA A 58 -10.10 -4.14 9.63
CA ALA A 58 -9.23 -5.27 9.37
C ALA A 58 -7.74 -4.98 9.63
N HIS A 59 -7.27 -3.75 9.40
CA HIS A 59 -5.91 -3.35 9.71
C HIS A 59 -5.68 -3.28 11.23
N GLN A 60 -6.68 -2.80 11.98
CA GLN A 60 -6.60 -2.70 13.43
C GLN A 60 -6.63 -4.08 14.08
N GLU A 61 -7.49 -4.97 13.59
CA GLU A 61 -7.56 -6.36 14.05
C GLU A 61 -6.26 -7.11 13.75
N ALA A 62 -5.75 -6.99 12.52
CA ALA A 62 -4.47 -7.59 12.15
C ALA A 62 -3.32 -7.07 13.02
N GLU A 63 -3.31 -5.79 13.39
CA GLU A 63 -2.28 -5.24 14.30
C GLU A 63 -2.37 -5.81 15.71
N ARG A 64 -3.58 -5.99 16.26
CA ARG A 64 -3.79 -6.62 17.57
C ARG A 64 -3.34 -8.09 17.59
N GLN A 65 -3.58 -8.81 16.50
CA GLN A 65 -3.25 -10.22 16.37
C GLN A 65 -1.77 -10.47 16.06
N ARG A 66 -1.02 -9.46 15.64
CA ARG A 66 0.43 -9.59 15.42
C ARG A 66 1.11 -9.82 16.77
N VAL A 67 1.47 -11.07 17.01
CA VAL A 67 2.36 -11.44 18.13
C VAL A 67 3.68 -10.70 17.94
N ARG A 68 4.05 -9.84 18.91
CA ARG A 68 5.39 -9.27 18.98
C ARG A 68 6.37 -10.41 19.18
N SER A 69 7.20 -10.69 18.18
CA SER A 69 8.24 -11.72 18.25
C SER A 69 9.51 -11.24 18.96
N ASP A 70 9.62 -9.95 19.29
CA ASP A 70 10.67 -9.45 20.17
C ASP A 70 10.16 -9.40 21.63
N GLY A 71 10.92 -10.05 22.51
CA GLY A 71 10.61 -10.15 23.95
C GLY A 71 10.84 -8.86 24.74
N LEU A 72 10.75 -7.70 24.10
CA LEU A 72 10.93 -6.41 24.76
C LEU A 72 9.58 -5.95 25.35
N LYS A 73 9.54 -5.92 26.69
CA LYS A 73 8.55 -5.15 27.45
C LYS A 73 9.11 -3.76 27.67
N ASP A 74 8.27 -2.74 27.50
CA ASP A 74 8.56 -1.35 27.89
C ASP A 74 8.93 -1.26 29.38
#